data_AF-A0AAD7ILV2-F1
#
_entry.id   AF-A0AAD7ILV2-F1
#
_cell.length_a   1.000
_cell.length_b   1.000
_cell.length_c   1.000
_cell.angle_alpha   90.00
_cell.angle_beta   90.00
_cell.angle_gamma   90.00
#
_symmetry.space_group_name_H-M   'P 1'
#
loop_
_entity.id
_entity.type
_entity.pdbx_description
1 polymer ?
#
loop_
_entity_poly.entity_id
_entity_poly.type
_entity_poly.pdbx_seq_one_letter_code
_entity_poly.pdbx_strand_id
1 'polypeptide(L)'
;FHCELNFIELFGGIVKKCIRDNCDYTFDTPKENMPKGLASVTIATMRRWEHRMVRWMNAYRAGLETRDAQLRVRKFSSTAYKSHKRIFDGVPPNVDY
;
A
#
# COMPACT_ATOMS: atom_id res chain seq x y z
N PHE A 1 -11.68 12.83 4.31
CA PHE A 1 -10.68 12.52 3.27
C PHE A 1 -9.97 11.24 3.67
N HIS A 2 -9.89 10.25 2.78
CA HIS A 2 -9.35 8.91 3.06
C HIS A 2 -8.10 8.69 2.20
N CYS A 3 -6.94 9.17 2.65
CA CYS A 3 -5.67 9.08 1.91
C CYS A 3 -5.25 7.62 1.62
N GLU A 4 -5.64 6.70 2.49
CA GLU A 4 -5.44 5.26 2.35
C GLU A 4 -6.22 4.63 1.19
N LEU A 5 -7.21 5.34 0.64
CA LEU A 5 -7.96 4.96 -0.55
C LEU A 5 -7.38 5.57 -1.85
N ASN A 6 -6.28 6.31 -1.77
CA ASN A 6 -5.61 6.92 -2.91
C ASN A 6 -4.14 6.46 -2.99
N PHE A 7 -3.88 5.34 -3.68
CA PHE A 7 -2.51 4.81 -3.76
C PHE A 7 -1.53 5.71 -4.52
N ILE A 8 -2.01 6.70 -5.28
CA ILE A 8 -1.16 7.71 -5.95
C ILE A 8 -0.41 8.55 -4.91
N GLU A 9 -0.94 8.72 -3.70
CA GLU A 9 -0.24 9.42 -2.62
C GLU A 9 1.01 8.65 -2.14
N LEU A 10 0.95 7.31 -2.13
CA LEU A 10 2.11 6.47 -1.83
C LEU A 10 3.18 6.59 -2.92
N PHE A 11 2.74 6.61 -4.19
CA PHE A 11 3.61 6.84 -5.34
C PHE A 11 4.30 8.20 -5.24
N GLY A 12 3.53 9.28 -5.08
CA GLY A 12 4.06 10.63 -4.95
C GLY A 12 4.98 10.79 -3.73
N GLY A 13 4.67 10.13 -2.61
CA GLY A 13 5.52 10.12 -1.43
C GLY A 13 6.92 9.52 -1.69
N ILE A 14 7.00 8.42 -2.43
CA ILE A 14 8.29 7.79 -2.77
C ILE A 14 9.06 8.61 -3.79
N VAL A 15 8.39 9.13 -4.83
CA VAL A 15 9.02 10.01 -5.82
C VAL A 15 9.61 11.25 -5.13
N LYS A 16 8.82 11.90 -4.25
CA LYS A 16 9.29 13.06 -3.46
C LYS A 16 10.46 12.70 -2.56
N LYS A 17 10.43 11.53 -1.92
CA LYS A 17 11.56 11.06 -1.10
C LYS A 17 12.81 10.87 -1.95
N CYS A 18 12.72 10.18 -3.09
CA CYS A 18 13.85 9.96 -3.99
C CYS A 18 14.46 11.29 -4.48
N ILE A 19 13.63 12.24 -4.88
CA ILE A 19 14.08 13.58 -5.29
C ILE A 19 14.78 14.31 -4.13
N ARG A 20 14.19 14.26 -2.93
CA ARG A 20 14.76 14.92 -1.74
C ARG A 20 16.09 14.31 -1.31
N ASP A 21 16.22 12.99 -1.37
CA ASP A 21 17.44 12.28 -0.99
C ASP A 21 18.60 12.59 -1.98
N ASN A 22 18.30 13.12 -3.17
CA ASN A 22 19.26 13.54 -4.19
C ASN A 22 19.18 15.06 -4.49
N CYS A 23 18.75 15.87 -3.51
CA CYS A 23 18.58 17.31 -3.68
C CYS A 23 19.84 18.07 -3.28
N ASP A 24 20.31 18.97 -4.14
CA ASP A 24 21.41 19.90 -3.88
C ASP A 24 20.92 21.31 -3.51
N TYR A 25 19.62 21.44 -3.19
CA TYR A 25 18.93 22.70 -2.89
C TYR A 25 18.85 23.71 -4.04
N THR A 26 19.13 23.29 -5.27
CA THR A 26 18.80 24.04 -6.49
C THR A 26 17.46 23.57 -7.07
N PHE A 27 16.88 24.36 -7.98
CA PHE A 27 15.63 23.96 -8.66
C PHE A 27 15.86 23.00 -9.82
N ASP A 28 17.04 23.00 -10.41
CA ASP A 28 17.34 22.21 -11.60
C ASP A 28 17.54 20.73 -11.27
N THR A 29 18.19 20.44 -10.14
CA THR A 29 18.41 19.05 -9.69
C THR A 29 17.12 18.26 -9.45
N PRO A 30 16.06 18.82 -8.80
CA PRO A 30 14.75 18.18 -8.75
C PRO A 30 14.11 17.91 -10.13
N LYS A 31 14.28 18.81 -11.10
CA LYS A 31 13.77 18.60 -12.47
C LYS A 31 14.48 17.43 -13.13
N GLU A 32 15.80 17.38 -13.05
CA GLU A 32 16.60 16.29 -13.62
C GLU A 32 16.36 14.94 -12.93
N ASN A 33 16.07 14.97 -11.63
CA ASN A 33 15.81 13.77 -10.85
C ASN A 33 14.35 13.31 -10.92
N MET A 34 13.43 14.09 -11.49
CA MET A 34 12.02 13.71 -11.64
C MET A 34 11.84 12.38 -12.39
N PRO A 35 12.43 12.16 -13.57
CA PRO A 35 12.30 10.88 -14.29
C PRO A 35 12.87 9.71 -13.50
N LYS A 36 13.98 9.91 -12.78
CA LYS A 36 14.60 8.90 -11.92
C LYS A 36 13.70 8.53 -10.75
N GLY A 37 13.06 9.53 -10.13
CA GLY A 37 12.08 9.34 -9.07
C GLY A 37 10.87 8.55 -9.56
N LEU A 38 10.33 8.88 -10.73
CA LEU A 38 9.21 8.13 -11.34
C LEU A 38 9.60 6.68 -11.68
N ALA A 39 10.81 6.46 -12.20
CA ALA A 39 11.34 5.14 -12.52
C ALA A 39 11.70 4.29 -11.29
N SER A 40 11.88 4.91 -10.11
CA SER A 40 12.22 4.20 -8.87
C SER A 40 11.12 3.27 -8.36
N VAL A 41 9.87 3.49 -8.80
CA VAL A 41 8.72 2.69 -8.39
C VAL A 41 8.43 1.60 -9.42
N THR A 42 8.63 0.35 -9.02
CA THR A 42 8.29 -0.79 -9.88
C THR A 42 6.77 -1.00 -10.00
N ILE A 43 6.32 -1.57 -11.12
CA ILE A 43 4.91 -1.98 -11.32
C ILE A 43 4.47 -2.96 -10.22
N ALA A 44 5.35 -3.85 -9.78
CA ALA A 44 5.05 -4.79 -8.70
C ALA A 44 4.73 -4.06 -7.39
N THR A 45 5.44 -2.98 -7.08
CA THR A 45 5.16 -2.11 -5.93
C THR A 45 3.79 -1.43 -6.08
N MET A 46 3.46 -0.91 -7.26
CA MET A 46 2.16 -0.27 -7.53
C MET A 46 1.00 -1.25 -7.31
N ARG A 47 1.10 -2.47 -7.82
CA ARG A 47 0.11 -3.55 -7.61
C ARG A 47 -0.07 -3.89 -6.13
N ARG A 48 1.01 -3.90 -5.34
CA ARG A 48 0.92 -4.12 -3.88
C ARG A 48 0.11 -3.01 -3.19
N TRP A 49 0.25 -1.76 -3.62
CA TRP A 49 -0.53 -0.66 -3.06
C TRP A 49 -1.99 -0.68 -3.48
N GLU A 50 -2.28 -1.00 -4.74
CA GLU A 50 -3.64 -1.24 -5.22
C GLU A 50 -4.32 -2.34 -4.38
N HIS A 51 -3.68 -3.49 -4.21
CA HIS A 51 -4.21 -4.56 -3.35
C HIS A 51 -4.40 -4.11 -1.90
N ARG A 52 -3.52 -3.26 -1.37
CA ARG A 52 -3.68 -2.69 -0.02
C ARG A 52 -4.91 -1.78 0.05
N MET A 53 -5.12 -0.94 -0.96
CA MET A 53 -6.30 -0.07 -1.08
C MET A 53 -7.59 -0.90 -1.13
N VAL A 54 -7.63 -1.98 -1.91
CA VAL A 54 -8.78 -2.90 -1.95
C VAL A 54 -9.11 -3.45 -0.56
N ARG A 55 -8.09 -3.76 0.26
CA ARG A 55 -8.31 -4.22 1.64
C ARG A 55 -8.88 -3.14 2.55
N TRP A 56 -8.43 -1.89 2.37
CA TRP A 56 -9.03 -0.75 3.05
C TRP A 56 -10.49 -0.57 2.65
N MET A 57 -10.81 -0.62 1.36
CA MET A 57 -12.20 -0.55 0.87
C MET A 57 -13.07 -1.65 1.48
N ASN A 58 -12.56 -2.89 1.55
CA ASN A 58 -13.28 -4.00 2.17
C ASN A 58 -13.47 -3.82 3.69
N ALA A 59 -12.51 -3.21 4.38
CA ALA A 59 -12.64 -2.91 5.80
C ALA A 59 -13.72 -1.85 6.04
N TYR A 60 -13.74 -0.79 5.23
CA TYR A 60 -14.77 0.25 5.31
C TYR A 60 -16.16 -0.25 4.92
N ARG A 61 -16.27 -1.09 3.88
CA ARG A 61 -17.53 -1.74 3.52
C ARG A 61 -18.08 -2.62 4.64
N ALA A 62 -17.22 -3.18 5.48
CA ALA A 62 -17.60 -3.93 6.67
C ALA A 62 -17.96 -3.03 7.88
N GLY A 63 -18.03 -1.71 7.71
CA GLY A 63 -18.39 -0.75 8.76
C GLY A 63 -17.28 -0.47 9.77
N LEU A 64 -16.03 -0.87 9.49
CA LEU A 64 -14.92 -0.60 10.41
C LEU A 64 -14.50 0.86 10.34
N GLU A 65 -14.29 1.48 11.50
CA GLU A 65 -13.67 2.79 11.58
C GLU A 65 -12.18 2.74 11.21
N THR A 66 -11.59 3.90 10.88
CA THR A 66 -10.20 4.03 10.38
C THR A 66 -9.17 3.26 11.22
N ARG A 67 -9.27 3.32 12.55
CA ARG A 67 -8.34 2.65 13.46
C ARG A 67 -8.42 1.12 13.32
N ASP A 68 -9.62 0.56 13.32
CA ASP A 68 -9.84 -0.88 13.22
C ASP A 68 -9.59 -1.40 11.81
N ALA A 69 -9.94 -0.61 10.80
CA ALA A 69 -9.58 -0.87 9.41
C ALA A 69 -8.05 -0.94 9.25
N GLN A 70 -7.29 -0.03 9.87
CA GLN A 70 -5.84 -0.05 9.85
C GLN A 70 -5.28 -1.33 10.47
N LEU A 71 -5.81 -1.74 11.63
CA LEU A 71 -5.40 -2.98 12.29
C LEU A 71 -5.67 -4.20 11.40
N ARG A 72 -6.85 -4.26 10.76
CA ARG A 72 -7.23 -5.34 9.84
C ARG A 72 -6.33 -5.40 8.62
N VAL A 73 -6.04 -4.27 7.98
CA VAL A 73 -5.15 -4.21 6.81
C VAL A 73 -3.70 -4.56 7.18
N ARG A 74 -3.23 -4.06 8.34
CA ARG A 74 -1.87 -4.33 8.84
C ARG A 74 -1.63 -5.83 9.06
N LYS A 75 -2.62 -6.57 9.59
CA LYS A 75 -2.53 -8.03 9.74
C LYS A 75 -2.12 -8.71 8.44
N PHE A 76 -2.62 -8.25 7.28
CA PHE A 76 -2.27 -8.88 6.00
C PHE A 76 -0.81 -8.64 5.58
N SER A 77 -0.22 -7.50 5.96
CA SER A 77 1.19 -7.20 5.70
C SER A 77 2.15 -7.83 6.72
N SER A 78 1.70 -8.00 7.97
CA SER A 78 2.52 -8.50 9.07
C SER A 78 2.34 -10.00 9.34
N THR A 79 1.41 -10.66 8.65
CA THR A 79 1.26 -12.11 8.74
C THR A 79 2.44 -12.75 8.01
N ALA A 80 3.46 -13.13 8.78
CA ALA A 80 4.43 -14.11 8.32
C ALA A 80 3.69 -15.44 8.15
N TYR A 81 3.34 -15.80 6.92
CA TYR A 81 2.82 -17.12 6.62
C TYR A 81 3.90 -18.15 6.95
N LYS A 82 3.75 -18.85 8.07
CA LYS A 82 4.77 -19.77 8.61
C LYS A 82 4.97 -21.04 7.77
N SER A 83 4.24 -21.21 6.66
CA SER A 83 4.51 -22.20 5.61
C SER A 83 3.58 -21.99 4.41
N HIS A 84 4.01 -22.39 3.20
CA HIS A 84 3.21 -22.36 1.97
C HIS A 84 2.14 -23.46 1.88
N LYS A 85 2.08 -24.39 2.84
CA LYS A 85 1.10 -25.48 2.90
C LYS A 85 0.59 -25.64 4.31
N ARG A 86 -0.57 -25.06 4.59
CA ARG A 86 -1.59 -25.58 5.50
C ARG A 86 -2.84 -24.72 5.37
N ILE A 87 -3.74 -25.19 4.52
CA ILE A 87 -5.17 -24.94 4.73
C ILE A 87 -5.44 -25.57 6.09
N PHE A 88 -5.83 -24.77 7.08
CA PHE A 88 -6.41 -25.33 8.29
C PHE A 88 -7.80 -25.84 7.91
N ASP A 89 -7.95 -27.16 7.81
CA ASP A 89 -9.24 -27.84 7.87
C ASP A 89 -9.78 -27.73 9.30
N GLY A 90 -10.22 -26.53 9.62
CA GLY A 90 -10.86 -26.17 10.88
C GLY A 90 -11.91 -25.09 10.63
N VAL A 91 -12.76 -25.31 9.61
CA VAL A 91 -13.97 -24.55 9.24
C VAL A 91 -13.73 -23.07 8.89
N PRO A 92 -13.92 -22.66 7.62
CA PRO A 92 -15.16 -21.92 7.29
C PRO A 92 -15.66 -22.15 5.85
N PRO A 93 -16.98 -22.34 5.65
CA PRO A 93 -17.71 -21.24 5.03
C PRO A 93 -19.16 -21.15 5.53
N ASN A 94 -19.51 -20.04 6.18
CA ASN A 94 -20.87 -19.50 6.06
C ASN A 94 -20.71 -18.00 5.84
N VAL A 95 -20.59 -17.66 4.56
CA VAL A 95 -20.98 -16.35 4.07
C VAL A 95 -22.07 -16.67 3.08
N ASP A 96 -23.31 -16.66 3.57
CA ASP A 96 -24.49 -16.73 2.73
C ASP A 96 -24.48 -15.54 1.76
N TYR A 97 -24.87 -15.80 0.52
CA TYR A 97 -24.98 -14.82 -0.58
C TYR A 97 -26.05 -13.76 -0.31
#